data_AF-A0A961EWP1-F1
#
_entry.id   AF-A0A961EWP1-F1
#
_cell.length_a   1.000
_cell.length_b   1.000
_cell.length_c   1.000
_cell.angle_alpha   90.00
_cell.angle_beta   90.00
_cell.angle_gamma   90.00
#
_symmetry.space_group_name_H-M   'P 1'
#
loop_
_entity.id
_entity.type
_entity.pdbx_description
1 polymer ?
#
loop_
_entity_poly.entity_id
_entity_poly.type
_entity_poly.pdbx_seq_one_letter_code
_entity_poly.pdbx_strand_id
1 'polypeptide(L)'
;MITYRYGPYEPERDGPWDLDRLMSVLSEMLMRYDMELDDALRELINRGLPVNLFLKEGGMEDLVDQFIGQLDDQMNQILEQFEIQSATEQTRKSLDGSSSRAGELLKKNPDLKKQLDDAMDRESSDELFRIKWDLVKQSGEKKLGSAIGRMQKDLEDLNTLTEGQKRFNFKGSQALGREEAIELLKQLEDMEDLKQSMRQAQANGDLFRFDLEKLARYLGPESYQEFLERREQIMEKLRKLMEEQGQVVQDPETGEMKLSPASVKRIGRRALEEIFAAMKSDDTGAFITNEEGDGEQLSADSRPIEYGDSIHALDISATMINAFIRTGKAKPRYSDIEIFKPRGQARSATVVLLDMSGSMMRSDRFYYAKRMVLALDALIREEYKEDRLTVVGFGTFAKTYSPAEIPSLQPFPVTMYDPHIRLRLDASSEESMAFAPQYFTNLQRGLSLGRKLLGSGETKNKQIILITDGVPTAHFEENQLHINYPPSPADFEFALRETRAATDSGITINTFLLTSDWEFSYFGDESFIQQFAKHSQGRIFYPHPSQMDRMVLVDFIQNKKTMI
;
A
#
# COMPACT_ATOMS: atom_id res chain seq x y z
N MET A 1 -7.89 -31.57 -17.65
CA MET A 1 -8.44 -30.98 -16.41
C MET A 1 -7.26 -30.69 -15.51
N ILE A 2 -6.68 -29.50 -15.62
CA ILE A 2 -5.50 -29.09 -14.85
C ILE A 2 -6.03 -28.41 -13.59
N THR A 3 -5.97 -29.10 -12.47
CA THR A 3 -6.34 -28.58 -11.15
C THR A 3 -5.23 -27.68 -10.63
N TYR A 4 -5.43 -26.37 -10.69
CA TYR A 4 -4.63 -25.41 -9.93
C TYR A 4 -4.92 -25.60 -8.44
N ARG A 5 -3.93 -26.08 -7.68
CA ARG A 5 -3.94 -25.94 -6.21
C ARG A 5 -3.46 -24.53 -5.90
N TYR A 6 -4.40 -23.60 -5.73
CA TYR A 6 -4.13 -22.38 -5.00
C TYR A 6 -3.93 -22.78 -3.53
N GLY A 7 -2.68 -22.83 -3.08
CA GLY A 7 -2.42 -22.68 -1.65
C GLY A 7 -2.85 -21.27 -1.24
N PRO A 8 -3.55 -21.07 -0.11
CA PRO A 8 -3.76 -19.73 0.41
C PRO A 8 -2.39 -19.08 0.63
N TYR A 9 -2.23 -17.85 0.15
CA TYR A 9 -1.10 -17.01 0.54
C TYR A 9 -1.15 -16.86 2.06
N GLU A 10 -0.25 -17.56 2.77
CA GLU A 10 0.02 -17.29 4.18
C GLU A 10 1.01 -16.12 4.20
N PRO A 11 0.61 -14.91 4.63
CA PRO A 11 1.58 -13.86 4.88
C PRO A 11 2.60 -14.41 5.88
N GLU A 12 3.89 -14.15 5.64
CA GLU A 12 4.95 -14.49 6.58
C GLU A 12 4.51 -14.09 8.00
N ARG A 13 4.66 -14.99 8.97
CA ARG A 13 4.38 -14.68 10.37
C ARG A 13 5.14 -13.41 10.72
N ASP A 14 4.39 -12.34 11.00
CA ASP A 14 4.90 -11.03 11.33
C ASP A 14 6.05 -11.13 12.35
N GLY A 15 7.28 -10.89 11.90
CA GLY A 15 8.44 -10.74 12.78
C GLY A 15 8.25 -9.55 13.73
N PRO A 16 9.08 -9.39 14.77
CA PRO A 16 9.00 -8.21 15.64
C PRO A 16 9.12 -6.92 14.81
N TRP A 17 8.44 -5.85 15.24
CA TRP A 17 8.59 -4.54 14.60
C TRP A 17 10.02 -4.03 14.80
N ASP A 18 10.68 -3.71 13.69
CA ASP A 18 11.93 -2.98 13.63
C ASP A 18 11.84 -1.85 12.60
N LEU A 19 12.89 -1.03 12.52
CA LEU A 19 12.92 0.11 11.61
C LEU A 19 12.84 -0.33 10.15
N ASP A 20 13.47 -1.45 9.79
CA ASP A 20 13.49 -1.93 8.41
C ASP A 20 12.09 -2.41 7.98
N ARG A 21 11.35 -3.08 8.87
CA ARG A 21 9.95 -3.44 8.68
C ARG A 21 9.06 -2.20 8.60
N LEU A 22 9.26 -1.21 9.48
CA LEU A 22 8.54 0.07 9.40
C LEU A 22 8.75 0.73 8.04
N MET A 23 10.00 0.85 7.60
CA MET A 23 10.32 1.43 6.30
C MET A 23 9.72 0.62 5.16
N SER A 24 9.75 -0.71 5.23
CA SER A 24 9.12 -1.57 4.22
C SER A 24 7.61 -1.33 4.10
N VAL A 25 6.90 -1.26 5.23
CA VAL A 25 5.45 -1.06 5.23
C VAL A 25 5.12 0.36 4.78
N LEU A 26 5.85 1.37 5.25
CA LEU A 26 5.70 2.74 4.78
C LEU A 26 5.94 2.85 3.27
N SER A 27 6.97 2.18 2.76
CA SER A 27 7.27 2.17 1.33
C SER A 27 6.14 1.57 0.51
N GLU A 28 5.58 0.44 0.96
CA GLU A 28 4.42 -0.17 0.33
C GLU A 28 3.20 0.77 0.37
N MET A 29 2.97 1.48 1.48
CA MET A 29 1.86 2.43 1.60
C MET A 29 2.01 3.65 0.69
N LEU A 30 3.20 4.25 0.67
CA LEU A 30 3.55 5.36 -0.23
C LEU A 30 3.41 4.95 -1.70
N MET A 31 3.95 3.78 -2.05
CA MET A 31 3.97 3.33 -3.43
C MET A 31 2.60 2.85 -3.92
N ARG A 32 1.84 2.14 -3.08
CA ARG A 32 0.61 1.46 -3.51
C ARG A 32 -0.65 2.28 -3.29
N TYR A 33 -0.73 2.97 -2.15
CA TYR A 33 -1.91 3.74 -1.76
C TYR A 33 -1.75 5.24 -2.03
N ASP A 34 -0.63 5.66 -2.64
CA ASP A 34 -0.36 7.05 -3.00
C ASP A 34 -0.58 7.98 -1.79
N MET A 35 -0.11 7.54 -0.62
CA MET A 35 -0.18 8.31 0.62
C MET A 35 1.05 9.19 0.75
N GLU A 36 0.92 10.36 1.36
CA GLU A 36 2.08 11.12 1.84
C GLU A 36 2.72 10.39 3.02
N LEU A 37 4.02 10.62 3.24
CA LEU A 37 4.77 9.90 4.29
C LEU A 37 4.17 10.13 5.67
N ASP A 38 3.74 11.36 5.94
CA ASP A 38 3.10 11.73 7.20
C ASP A 38 1.75 11.05 7.39
N ASP A 39 0.94 10.97 6.34
CA ASP A 39 -0.36 10.28 6.38
C ASP A 39 -0.18 8.77 6.52
N ALA A 40 0.82 8.19 5.85
CA ALA A 40 1.16 6.78 5.98
C ALA A 40 1.61 6.43 7.41
N LEU A 41 2.43 7.29 8.03
CA LEU A 41 2.83 7.14 9.43
C LEU A 41 1.62 7.24 10.39
N ARG A 42 0.76 8.24 10.20
CA ARG A 42 -0.48 8.42 10.98
C ARG A 42 -1.38 7.19 10.88
N GLU A 43 -1.58 6.68 9.68
CA GLU A 43 -2.40 5.50 9.42
C GLU A 43 -1.81 4.24 10.06
N LEU A 44 -0.48 4.05 10.00
CA LEU A 44 0.15 2.92 10.68
C LEU A 44 -0.06 2.95 12.19
N ILE A 45 -0.02 4.13 12.79
CA ILE A 45 -0.24 4.29 14.23
C ILE A 45 -1.69 4.05 14.60
N ASN A 46 -2.63 4.55 13.80
CA ASN A 46 -4.05 4.23 13.98
C ASN A 46 -4.33 2.73 13.85
N ARG A 47 -3.57 2.03 13.00
CA ARG A 47 -3.61 0.56 12.85
C ARG A 47 -2.86 -0.20 13.94
N GLY A 48 -2.23 0.51 14.86
CA GLY A 48 -1.58 -0.05 16.02
C GLY A 48 -0.08 -0.31 15.87
N LEU A 49 0.63 0.55 15.13
CA LEU A 49 2.09 0.56 15.13
C LEU A 49 2.58 0.71 16.58
N PRO A 50 3.36 -0.24 17.12
CA PRO A 50 3.83 -0.17 18.50
C PRO A 50 4.97 0.85 18.62
N VAL A 51 4.62 2.14 18.63
CA VAL A 51 5.60 3.25 18.58
C VAL A 51 6.56 3.20 19.77
N ASN A 52 6.11 2.67 20.92
CA ASN A 52 6.95 2.48 22.10
C ASN A 52 8.15 1.54 21.86
N LEU A 53 8.05 0.57 20.93
CA LEU A 53 9.19 -0.27 20.58
C LEU A 53 10.35 0.53 19.95
N PHE A 54 10.03 1.65 19.30
CA PHE A 54 11.01 2.48 18.59
C PHE A 54 11.61 3.56 19.49
N LEU A 55 10.78 4.21 20.30
CA LEU A 55 11.21 5.38 21.09
C LEU A 55 11.79 5.03 22.45
N LYS A 56 11.42 3.88 23.05
CA LYS A 56 11.92 3.40 24.37
C LYS A 56 11.93 4.45 25.49
N GLU A 57 11.15 5.53 25.35
CA GLU A 57 11.00 6.60 26.33
C GLU A 57 9.56 6.62 26.85
N GLY A 58 9.44 6.49 28.17
CA GLY A 58 8.18 6.47 28.92
C GLY A 58 7.44 7.81 28.89
N GLY A 59 6.13 7.73 29.06
CA GLY A 59 5.24 8.89 29.17
C GLY A 59 3.83 8.60 28.68
N MET A 60 3.68 7.75 27.67
CA MET A 60 2.36 7.27 27.23
C MET A 60 1.84 6.15 28.13
N GLU A 61 2.72 5.24 28.56
CA GLU A 61 2.38 4.19 29.52
C GLU A 61 1.92 4.80 30.83
N ASP A 62 2.64 5.82 31.32
CA ASP A 62 2.28 6.57 32.52
C ASP A 62 0.93 7.28 32.36
N LEU A 63 0.67 7.90 31.20
CA LEU A 63 -0.60 8.56 30.92
C LEU A 63 -1.76 7.56 30.87
N VAL A 64 -1.55 6.41 30.23
CA VAL A 64 -2.56 5.33 30.17
C VAL A 64 -2.79 4.73 31.56
N ASP A 65 -1.75 4.55 32.37
CA ASP A 65 -1.89 4.11 33.77
C ASP A 65 -2.66 5.15 34.61
N GLN A 66 -2.40 6.44 34.39
CA GLN A 66 -3.16 7.52 35.03
C GLN A 66 -4.65 7.47 34.64
N PHE A 67 -4.97 7.27 33.35
CA PHE A 67 -6.35 7.12 32.88
C PHE A 67 -7.03 5.88 33.47
N ILE A 68 -6.33 4.76 33.53
CA ILE A 68 -6.84 3.54 34.18
C ILE A 68 -7.14 3.82 35.67
N GLY A 69 -6.24 4.52 36.37
CA GLY A 69 -6.46 4.91 37.77
C GLY A 69 -7.68 5.82 37.94
N GLN A 70 -7.86 6.81 37.06
CA GLN A 70 -9.04 7.68 37.07
C GLN A 70 -10.35 6.92 36.81
N LEU A 71 -10.34 5.95 35.89
CA LEU A 71 -11.49 5.07 35.65
C LEU A 71 -11.80 4.22 36.88
N ASP A 72 -10.79 3.61 37.50
CA ASP A 72 -10.97 2.82 38.72
C ASP A 72 -11.55 3.68 39.86
N ASP A 73 -11.07 4.91 40.03
CA ASP A 73 -11.60 5.85 41.03
C ASP A 73 -13.07 6.22 40.76
N GLN A 74 -13.43 6.54 39.50
CA GLN A 74 -14.81 6.84 39.12
C GLN A 74 -15.74 5.63 39.32
N MET A 75 -15.29 4.43 38.94
CA MET A 75 -16.05 3.19 39.14
C MET A 75 -16.25 2.92 40.64
N ASN A 76 -15.20 3.07 41.46
CA ASN A 76 -15.31 2.87 42.91
C ASN A 76 -16.28 3.88 43.55
N GLN A 77 -16.26 5.14 43.14
CA GLN A 77 -17.22 6.15 43.62
C GLN A 77 -18.67 5.75 43.29
N ILE A 78 -18.93 5.26 42.07
CA ILE A 78 -20.25 4.77 41.67
C ILE A 78 -20.67 3.59 42.56
N LEU A 79 -19.78 2.61 42.76
CA LEU A 79 -20.07 1.40 43.55
C LEU A 79 -20.29 1.71 45.04
N GLU A 80 -19.64 2.74 45.58
CA GLU A 80 -19.79 3.18 46.97
C GLU A 80 -21.03 4.07 47.18
N GLN A 81 -21.53 4.73 46.15
CA GLN A 81 -22.69 5.61 46.27
C GLN A 81 -24.01 4.85 46.08
N PHE A 82 -24.10 4.00 45.06
CA PHE A 82 -25.37 3.45 44.58
C PHE A 82 -25.58 1.98 44.99
N GLU A 83 -26.86 1.59 45.08
CA GLU A 83 -27.28 0.20 45.19
C GLU A 83 -28.32 -0.16 44.11
N ILE A 84 -28.18 -1.36 43.53
CA ILE A 84 -29.07 -1.86 42.47
C ILE A 84 -30.01 -2.98 42.94
N GLN A 85 -29.94 -3.37 44.23
CA GLN A 85 -30.80 -4.41 44.79
C GLN A 85 -32.27 -4.03 44.72
N SER A 86 -32.60 -2.79 45.10
CA SER A 86 -33.96 -2.25 45.01
C SER A 86 -34.54 -2.31 43.58
N ALA A 87 -33.74 -1.97 42.56
CA ALA A 87 -34.16 -2.05 41.15
C ALA A 87 -34.43 -3.49 40.69
N THR A 88 -33.61 -4.43 41.16
CA THR A 88 -33.75 -5.87 40.88
C THR A 88 -35.02 -6.43 41.51
N GLU A 89 -35.30 -6.09 42.76
CA GLU A 89 -36.53 -6.51 43.46
C GLU A 89 -37.79 -5.91 42.85
N GLN A 90 -37.74 -4.65 42.42
CA GLN A 90 -38.85 -4.00 41.71
C GLN A 90 -39.13 -4.67 40.36
N THR A 91 -38.07 -5.00 39.61
CA THR A 91 -38.18 -5.67 38.31
C THR A 91 -38.74 -7.08 38.46
N ARG A 92 -38.27 -7.84 39.47
CA ARG A 92 -38.83 -9.17 39.81
C ARG A 92 -40.33 -9.08 40.16
N LYS A 93 -40.74 -8.12 40.97
CA LYS A 93 -42.17 -7.90 41.30
C LYS A 93 -43.00 -7.54 40.06
N SER A 94 -42.45 -6.76 39.13
CA SER A 94 -43.10 -6.44 37.85
C SER A 94 -43.27 -7.67 36.97
N LEU A 95 -42.23 -8.52 36.89
CA LEU A 95 -42.21 -9.77 36.14
C LEU A 95 -43.27 -10.75 36.67
N ASP A 96 -43.32 -10.96 37.99
CA ASP A 96 -44.32 -11.82 38.65
C ASP A 96 -45.75 -11.36 38.39
N GLY A 97 -45.98 -10.04 38.45
CA GLY A 97 -47.27 -9.42 38.16
C GLY A 97 -47.69 -9.55 36.69
N SER A 98 -46.74 -9.45 35.77
CA SER A 98 -46.98 -9.62 34.33
C SER A 98 -47.20 -11.09 33.96
N SER A 99 -46.44 -12.00 34.57
CA SER A 99 -46.60 -13.47 34.46
C SER A 99 -47.99 -13.90 34.96
N SER A 100 -48.41 -13.43 36.13
CA SER A 100 -49.75 -13.72 36.68
C SER A 100 -50.88 -13.27 35.73
N ARG A 101 -50.77 -12.07 35.14
CA ARG A 101 -51.75 -11.56 34.16
C ARG A 101 -51.75 -12.36 32.86
N ALA A 102 -50.58 -12.76 32.36
CA ALA A 102 -50.46 -13.61 31.18
C ALA A 102 -51.08 -15.00 31.44
N GLY A 103 -50.81 -15.59 32.61
CA GLY A 103 -51.38 -16.86 33.03
C GLY A 103 -52.90 -16.83 33.20
N GLU A 104 -53.49 -15.70 33.60
CA GLU A 104 -54.94 -15.51 33.63
C GLU A 104 -55.58 -15.43 32.24
N LEU A 105 -54.94 -14.74 31.30
CA LEU A 105 -55.39 -14.64 29.91
C LEU A 105 -55.26 -15.98 29.17
N LEU A 106 -54.25 -16.78 29.53
CA LEU A 106 -53.99 -18.10 28.95
C LEU A 106 -54.79 -19.24 29.60
N LYS A 107 -55.71 -18.97 30.55
CA LYS A 107 -56.59 -20.00 31.14
C LYS A 107 -57.40 -20.79 30.11
N LYS A 108 -57.64 -20.22 28.93
CA LYS A 108 -58.37 -20.85 27.81
C LYS A 108 -57.49 -21.69 26.88
N ASN A 109 -56.15 -21.57 26.97
CA ASN A 109 -55.17 -22.25 26.11
C ASN A 109 -54.05 -22.88 26.96
N PRO A 110 -54.23 -24.12 27.46
CA PRO A 110 -53.30 -24.76 28.40
C PRO A 110 -51.93 -25.07 27.79
N ASP A 111 -51.85 -25.36 26.48
CA ASP A 111 -50.58 -25.68 25.81
C ASP A 111 -49.65 -24.47 25.72
N LEU A 112 -50.21 -23.29 25.38
CA LEU A 112 -49.46 -22.03 25.35
C LEU A 112 -49.05 -21.56 26.75
N LYS A 113 -49.89 -21.83 27.75
CA LYS A 113 -49.53 -21.57 29.14
C LYS A 113 -48.31 -22.40 29.55
N LYS A 114 -48.30 -23.70 29.22
CA LYS A 114 -47.16 -24.57 29.52
C LYS A 114 -45.88 -24.10 28.84
N GLN A 115 -45.94 -23.67 27.57
CA GLN A 115 -44.79 -23.12 26.86
C GLN A 115 -44.27 -21.82 27.49
N LEU A 116 -45.16 -20.96 27.98
CA LEU A 116 -44.79 -19.73 28.67
C LEU A 116 -44.14 -20.03 30.03
N ASP A 117 -44.71 -20.96 30.80
CA ASP A 117 -44.18 -21.40 32.09
C ASP A 117 -42.79 -22.07 31.91
N ASP A 118 -42.65 -22.95 30.90
CA ASP A 118 -41.36 -23.59 30.56
C ASP A 118 -40.29 -22.56 30.15
N ALA A 119 -40.66 -21.50 29.41
CA ALA A 119 -39.74 -20.44 29.00
C ALA A 119 -39.31 -19.54 30.17
N MET A 120 -40.22 -19.30 31.13
CA MET A 120 -39.93 -18.58 32.36
C MET A 120 -39.04 -19.39 33.31
N ASP A 121 -39.27 -20.70 33.44
CA ASP A 121 -38.45 -21.62 34.25
C ASP A 121 -37.01 -21.73 33.72
N ARG A 122 -36.82 -21.57 32.42
CA ARG A 122 -35.51 -21.53 31.75
C ARG A 122 -34.87 -20.15 31.70
N GLU A 123 -35.55 -19.12 32.20
CA GLU A 123 -35.12 -17.71 32.14
C GLU A 123 -34.72 -17.27 30.70
N SER A 124 -35.40 -17.80 29.67
CA SER A 124 -35.05 -17.55 28.26
C SER A 124 -35.89 -16.44 27.62
N SER A 125 -35.27 -15.27 27.40
CA SER A 125 -35.89 -14.14 26.68
C SER A 125 -36.19 -14.46 25.22
N ASP A 126 -35.37 -15.29 24.57
CA ASP A 126 -35.53 -15.73 23.18
C ASP A 126 -36.77 -16.61 22.97
N GLU A 127 -37.05 -17.53 23.90
CA GLU A 127 -38.25 -18.37 23.86
C GLU A 127 -39.52 -17.50 24.04
N LEU A 128 -39.49 -16.52 24.94
CA LEU A 128 -40.59 -15.54 25.11
C LEU A 128 -40.81 -14.68 23.86
N PHE A 129 -39.75 -14.30 23.16
CA PHE A 129 -39.85 -13.56 21.90
C PHE A 129 -40.52 -14.39 20.79
N ARG A 130 -40.14 -15.68 20.66
CA ARG A 130 -40.76 -16.61 19.69
C ARG A 130 -42.25 -16.79 19.96
N ILE A 131 -42.61 -17.06 21.22
CA ILE A 131 -44.02 -17.21 21.65
C ILE A 131 -44.82 -15.94 21.34
N LYS A 132 -44.27 -14.76 21.65
CA LYS A 132 -44.89 -13.47 21.31
C LYS A 132 -45.08 -13.29 19.80
N TRP A 133 -44.06 -13.63 19.00
CA TRP A 133 -44.10 -13.49 17.54
C TRP A 133 -45.18 -14.37 16.92
N ASP A 134 -45.26 -15.63 17.34
CA ASP A 134 -46.27 -16.58 16.88
C ASP A 134 -47.68 -16.16 17.28
N LEU A 135 -47.85 -15.62 18.50
CA LEU A 135 -49.14 -15.12 18.98
C LEU A 135 -49.63 -13.88 18.22
N VAL A 136 -48.74 -12.93 17.94
CA VAL A 136 -49.07 -11.72 17.17
C VAL A 136 -49.42 -12.07 15.72
N LYS A 137 -48.72 -13.06 15.14
CA LYS A 137 -48.93 -13.50 13.75
C LYS A 137 -50.21 -14.33 13.57
N GLN A 138 -50.56 -15.18 14.53
CA GLN A 138 -51.67 -16.14 14.40
C GLN A 138 -53.00 -15.66 15.01
N SER A 139 -52.96 -14.90 16.11
CA SER A 139 -54.14 -14.73 16.98
C SER A 139 -54.68 -13.29 17.06
N GLY A 140 -53.87 -12.29 16.70
CA GLY A 140 -54.25 -10.87 16.80
C GLY A 140 -54.52 -10.36 18.23
N GLU A 141 -54.22 -11.15 19.26
CA GLU A 141 -54.48 -10.83 20.68
C GLU A 141 -53.48 -9.80 21.23
N LYS A 142 -53.75 -8.51 20.97
CA LYS A 142 -52.89 -7.38 21.40
C LYS A 142 -52.63 -7.32 22.91
N LYS A 143 -53.59 -7.79 23.73
CA LYS A 143 -53.47 -7.77 25.21
C LYS A 143 -52.50 -8.83 25.74
N LEU A 144 -52.51 -10.03 25.16
CA LEU A 144 -51.60 -11.10 25.53
C LEU A 144 -50.18 -10.82 25.01
N GLY A 145 -50.07 -10.38 23.76
CA GLY A 145 -48.77 -9.99 23.17
C GLY A 145 -48.09 -8.83 23.92
N SER A 146 -48.85 -7.88 24.47
CA SER A 146 -48.29 -6.79 25.31
C SER A 146 -47.97 -7.22 26.75
N ALA A 147 -48.59 -8.28 27.28
CA ALA A 147 -48.20 -8.88 28.55
C ALA A 147 -46.88 -9.64 28.41
N ILE A 148 -46.77 -10.50 27.38
CA ILE A 148 -45.55 -11.27 27.08
C ILE A 148 -44.41 -10.34 26.67
N GLY A 149 -44.69 -9.27 25.92
CA GLY A 149 -43.67 -8.26 25.59
C GLY A 149 -43.13 -7.51 26.80
N ARG A 150 -43.95 -7.29 27.85
CA ARG A 150 -43.47 -6.74 29.12
C ARG A 150 -42.66 -7.75 29.91
N MET A 151 -43.10 -9.01 29.95
CA MET A 151 -42.34 -10.11 30.58
C MET A 151 -40.97 -10.28 29.94
N GLN A 152 -40.89 -10.24 28.60
CA GLN A 152 -39.63 -10.30 27.86
C GLN A 152 -38.67 -9.19 28.32
N LYS A 153 -39.13 -7.93 28.31
CA LYS A 153 -38.31 -6.78 28.73
C LYS A 153 -37.93 -6.86 30.21
N ASP A 154 -38.85 -7.27 31.08
CA ASP A 154 -38.61 -7.41 32.52
C ASP A 154 -37.60 -8.53 32.81
N LEU A 155 -37.62 -9.63 32.05
CA LEU A 155 -36.65 -10.72 32.16
C LEU A 155 -35.27 -10.33 31.65
N GLU A 156 -35.19 -9.64 30.50
CA GLU A 156 -33.93 -9.10 29.95
C GLU A 156 -33.26 -8.11 30.91
N ASP A 157 -34.05 -7.18 31.45
CA ASP A 157 -33.58 -6.21 32.43
C ASP A 157 -33.18 -6.89 33.75
N LEU A 158 -33.92 -7.91 34.20
CA LEU A 158 -33.59 -8.67 35.40
C LEU A 158 -32.29 -9.46 35.24
N ASN A 159 -32.06 -10.07 34.07
CA ASN A 159 -30.81 -10.77 33.76
C ASN A 159 -29.64 -9.79 33.80
N THR A 160 -29.78 -8.64 33.14
CA THR A 160 -28.76 -7.57 33.13
C THR A 160 -28.44 -7.09 34.55
N LEU A 161 -29.47 -6.81 35.36
CA LEU A 161 -29.30 -6.36 36.76
C LEU A 161 -28.64 -7.44 37.62
N THR A 162 -29.05 -8.70 37.47
CA THR A 162 -28.53 -9.84 38.25
C THR A 162 -27.08 -10.16 37.88
N GLU A 163 -26.72 -10.10 36.60
CA GLU A 163 -25.34 -10.24 36.14
C GLU A 163 -24.46 -9.08 36.64
N GLY A 164 -24.98 -7.85 36.54
CA GLY A 164 -24.34 -6.66 37.08
C GLY A 164 -24.04 -6.77 38.58
N GLN A 165 -24.98 -7.27 39.38
CA GLN A 165 -24.78 -7.52 40.82
C GLN A 165 -23.69 -8.56 41.11
N LYS A 166 -23.52 -9.56 40.25
CA LYS A 166 -22.47 -10.58 40.41
C LYS A 166 -21.10 -10.04 40.00
N ARG A 167 -21.06 -9.25 38.93
CA ARG A 167 -19.83 -8.70 38.34
C ARG A 167 -19.28 -7.53 39.16
N PHE A 168 -20.15 -6.70 39.72
CA PHE A 168 -19.76 -5.49 40.46
C PHE A 168 -20.24 -5.53 41.92
N ASN A 169 -19.34 -5.19 42.84
CA ASN A 169 -19.63 -5.20 44.27
C ASN A 169 -20.14 -3.83 44.76
N PHE A 170 -21.45 -3.61 44.67
CA PHE A 170 -22.11 -2.41 45.16
C PHE A 170 -22.11 -2.37 46.70
N LYS A 171 -21.62 -1.27 47.28
CA LYS A 171 -21.56 -1.03 48.73
C LYS A 171 -22.39 0.17 49.18
N GLY A 172 -22.98 0.90 48.23
CA GLY A 172 -23.73 2.10 48.50
C GLY A 172 -25.11 1.88 49.10
N SER A 173 -25.78 2.99 49.38
CA SER A 173 -27.11 3.01 50.01
C SER A 173 -28.15 3.78 49.20
N GLN A 174 -27.76 4.45 48.10
CA GLN A 174 -28.68 5.19 47.26
C GLN A 174 -29.38 4.26 46.28
N ALA A 175 -30.68 4.05 46.49
CA ALA A 175 -31.53 3.26 45.61
C ALA A 175 -31.76 3.97 44.27
N LEU A 176 -31.66 3.22 43.17
CA LEU A 176 -31.93 3.70 41.82
C LEU A 176 -33.22 3.12 41.24
N GLY A 177 -33.83 3.87 40.31
CA GLY A 177 -34.89 3.34 39.46
C GLY A 177 -34.36 2.27 38.50
N ARG A 178 -35.25 1.45 37.95
CA ARG A 178 -34.88 0.39 36.98
C ARG A 178 -34.08 0.91 35.79
N GLU A 179 -34.55 1.96 35.13
CA GLU A 179 -33.91 2.50 33.92
C GLU A 179 -32.54 3.11 34.24
N GLU A 180 -32.45 3.87 35.35
CA GLU A 180 -31.20 4.45 35.85
C GLU A 180 -30.17 3.38 36.24
N ALA A 181 -30.62 2.29 36.88
CA ALA A 181 -29.74 1.19 37.26
C ALA A 181 -29.16 0.44 36.05
N ILE A 182 -29.95 0.26 34.99
CA ILE A 182 -29.48 -0.35 33.74
C ILE A 182 -28.49 0.57 33.01
N GLU A 183 -28.79 1.86 32.94
CA GLU A 183 -27.88 2.85 32.33
C GLU A 183 -26.55 2.92 33.07
N LEU A 184 -26.59 2.89 34.41
CA LEU A 184 -25.39 2.86 35.25
C LEU A 184 -24.57 1.58 35.04
N LEU A 185 -25.23 0.41 34.95
CA LEU A 185 -24.53 -0.84 34.66
C LEU A 185 -23.85 -0.81 33.29
N LYS A 186 -24.52 -0.26 32.28
CA LYS A 186 -23.92 -0.08 30.95
C LYS A 186 -22.72 0.85 31.01
N GLN A 187 -22.80 1.94 31.78
CA GLN A 187 -21.66 2.82 32.02
C GLN A 187 -20.48 2.10 32.68
N LEU A 188 -20.73 1.29 33.72
CA LEU A 188 -19.67 0.52 34.38
C LEU A 188 -19.03 -0.52 33.45
N GLU A 189 -19.83 -1.18 32.63
CA GLU A 189 -19.33 -2.11 31.62
C GLU A 189 -18.47 -1.41 30.56
N ASP A 190 -18.95 -0.28 30.02
CA ASP A 190 -18.20 0.52 29.05
C ASP A 190 -16.85 0.99 29.62
N MET A 191 -16.80 1.37 30.90
CA MET A 191 -15.57 1.75 31.61
C MET A 191 -14.61 0.56 31.80
N GLU A 192 -15.12 -0.61 32.17
CA GLU A 192 -14.32 -1.83 32.34
C GLU A 192 -13.75 -2.31 30.99
N ASP A 193 -14.56 -2.27 29.93
CA ASP A 193 -14.12 -2.58 28.56
C ASP A 193 -13.01 -1.62 28.10
N LEU A 194 -13.18 -0.31 28.35
CA LEU A 194 -12.16 0.69 28.04
C LEU A 194 -10.87 0.39 28.81
N LYS A 195 -10.96 0.14 30.11
CA LYS A 195 -9.80 -0.22 30.95
C LYS A 195 -9.11 -1.49 30.45
N GLN A 196 -9.86 -2.53 30.12
CA GLN A 196 -9.30 -3.77 29.60
C GLN A 196 -8.60 -3.55 28.26
N SER A 197 -9.18 -2.74 27.37
CA SER A 197 -8.55 -2.39 26.09
C SER A 197 -7.24 -1.62 26.28
N MET A 198 -7.18 -0.69 27.24
CA MET A 198 -5.96 0.04 27.61
C MET A 198 -4.88 -0.88 28.20
N ARG A 199 -5.26 -1.84 29.06
CA ARG A 199 -4.33 -2.83 29.61
C ARG A 199 -3.76 -3.76 28.53
N GLN A 200 -4.60 -4.17 27.58
CA GLN A 200 -4.16 -4.99 26.45
C GLN A 200 -3.24 -4.19 25.51
N ALA A 201 -3.55 -2.93 25.26
CA ALA A 201 -2.72 -1.98 24.53
C ALA A 201 -1.33 -1.85 25.16
N GLN A 202 -1.24 -1.66 26.48
CA GLN A 202 0.03 -1.66 27.22
C GLN A 202 0.81 -2.97 27.07
N ALA A 203 0.14 -4.12 27.24
CA ALA A 203 0.80 -5.43 27.15
C ALA A 203 1.38 -5.73 25.76
N ASN A 204 0.72 -5.26 24.71
CA ASN A 204 1.13 -5.47 23.33
C ASN A 204 2.07 -4.37 22.79
N GLY A 205 2.29 -3.31 23.57
CA GLY A 205 3.03 -2.11 23.13
C GLY A 205 2.29 -1.24 22.11
N ASP A 206 1.00 -1.51 21.90
CA ASP A 206 0.10 -0.83 20.95
C ASP A 206 -0.82 0.13 21.72
N LEU A 207 -0.29 1.27 22.13
CA LEU A 207 -0.99 2.27 22.94
C LEU A 207 -2.01 3.12 22.16
N PHE A 208 -2.31 2.75 20.92
CA PHE A 208 -3.18 3.55 20.04
C PHE A 208 -4.49 2.83 19.70
N ARG A 209 -4.64 1.58 20.13
CA ARG A 209 -5.77 0.71 19.77
C ARG A 209 -6.78 0.57 20.91
N PHE A 210 -7.31 1.69 21.39
CA PHE A 210 -8.43 1.70 22.33
C PHE A 210 -9.46 2.77 21.98
N ASP A 211 -10.66 2.66 22.54
CA ASP A 211 -11.84 3.43 22.14
C ASP A 211 -11.75 4.90 22.60
N LEU A 212 -11.41 5.79 21.66
CA LEU A 212 -11.28 7.22 21.90
C LEU A 212 -12.62 7.91 22.19
N GLU A 213 -13.73 7.38 21.68
CA GLU A 213 -15.06 7.92 21.94
C GLU A 213 -15.45 7.65 23.39
N LYS A 214 -15.20 6.44 23.88
CA LYS A 214 -15.38 6.10 25.30
C LYS A 214 -14.45 6.91 26.20
N LEU A 215 -13.19 7.12 25.80
CA LEU A 215 -12.26 7.96 26.56
C LEU A 215 -12.81 9.39 26.72
N ALA A 216 -13.24 10.02 25.63
CA ALA A 216 -13.80 11.37 25.67
C ALA A 216 -15.10 11.44 26.50
N ARG A 217 -15.92 10.39 26.48
CA ARG A 217 -17.19 10.32 27.21
C ARG A 217 -17.00 10.21 28.73
N TYR A 218 -16.06 9.39 29.21
CA TYR A 218 -15.92 9.07 30.64
C TYR A 218 -14.83 9.87 31.35
N LEU A 219 -13.68 10.09 30.70
CA LEU A 219 -12.58 10.89 31.25
C LEU A 219 -12.65 12.36 30.85
N GLY A 220 -13.58 12.73 29.96
CA GLY A 220 -13.84 14.10 29.56
C GLY A 220 -12.95 14.62 28.42
N PRO A 221 -13.25 15.82 27.91
CA PRO A 221 -12.56 16.41 26.77
C PRO A 221 -11.11 16.78 27.06
N GLU A 222 -10.76 17.10 28.31
CA GLU A 222 -9.40 17.45 28.72
C GLU A 222 -8.45 16.24 28.58
N SER A 223 -8.84 15.09 29.12
CA SER A 223 -8.08 13.83 29.00
C SER A 223 -7.94 13.39 27.54
N TYR A 224 -8.96 13.62 26.72
CA TYR A 224 -8.90 13.36 25.28
C TYR A 224 -7.88 14.27 24.58
N GLN A 225 -7.87 15.57 24.89
CA GLN A 225 -6.89 16.51 24.35
C GLN A 225 -5.46 16.14 24.80
N GLU A 226 -5.27 15.81 26.08
CA GLU A 226 -3.97 15.39 26.60
C GLU A 226 -3.45 14.13 25.89
N PHE A 227 -4.33 13.15 25.62
CA PHE A 227 -4.00 11.96 24.84
C PHE A 227 -3.54 12.34 23.42
N LEU A 228 -4.28 13.22 22.73
CA LEU A 228 -3.94 13.66 21.37
C LEU A 228 -2.61 14.43 21.33
N GLU A 229 -2.36 15.31 22.29
CA GLU A 229 -1.11 16.04 22.41
C GLU A 229 0.07 15.10 22.64
N ARG A 230 -0.08 14.13 23.55
CA ARG A 230 0.97 13.13 23.79
C ARG A 230 1.24 12.28 22.56
N ARG A 231 0.19 11.90 21.83
CA ARG A 231 0.31 11.19 20.54
C ARG A 231 1.10 12.00 19.51
N GLU A 232 0.81 13.29 19.36
CA GLU A 232 1.55 14.15 18.42
C GLU A 232 3.01 14.37 18.87
N GLN A 233 3.30 14.44 20.17
CA GLN A 233 4.69 14.49 20.66
C GLN A 233 5.48 13.22 20.32
N ILE A 234 4.84 12.06 20.45
CA ILE A 234 5.41 10.76 20.07
C ILE A 234 5.68 10.71 18.57
N MET A 235 4.74 11.21 17.76
CA MET A 235 4.93 11.36 16.33
C MET A 235 6.15 12.19 15.99
N GLU A 236 6.30 13.35 16.63
CA GLU A 236 7.41 14.24 16.39
C GLU A 236 8.75 13.62 16.80
N LYS A 237 8.78 12.85 17.89
CA LYS A 237 9.98 12.09 18.27
C LYS A 237 10.31 10.98 17.27
N LEU A 238 9.31 10.25 16.77
CA LEU A 238 9.52 9.20 15.77
C LEU A 238 10.07 9.80 14.47
N ARG A 239 9.53 10.94 14.03
CA ARG A 239 10.04 11.70 12.89
C ARG A 239 11.50 12.08 13.07
N LYS A 240 11.86 12.64 14.23
CA LYS A 240 13.26 12.99 14.55
C LYS A 240 14.18 11.78 14.55
N LEU A 241 13.74 10.66 15.11
CA LEU A 241 14.52 9.42 15.10
C LEU A 241 14.75 8.92 13.66
N MET A 242 13.72 8.96 12.81
CA MET A 242 13.85 8.61 11.40
C MET A 242 14.77 9.57 10.63
N GLU A 243 14.76 10.85 10.96
CA GLU A 243 15.65 11.86 10.39
C GLU A 243 17.11 11.66 10.86
N GLU A 244 17.35 11.45 12.16
CA GLU A 244 18.67 11.17 12.75
C GLU A 244 19.30 9.90 12.16
N GLN A 245 18.49 8.89 11.87
CA GLN A 245 18.93 7.66 11.21
C GLN A 245 19.06 7.80 9.68
N GLY A 246 18.81 8.98 9.14
CA GLY A 246 18.92 9.28 7.71
C GLY A 246 17.89 8.53 6.87
N GLN A 247 16.76 8.14 7.44
CA GLN A 247 15.68 7.45 6.72
C GLN A 247 14.78 8.41 5.96
N VAL A 248 14.60 9.62 6.51
CA VAL A 248 13.70 10.66 6.02
C VAL A 248 14.47 11.98 5.99
N VAL A 249 14.10 12.86 5.06
CA VAL A 249 14.67 14.20 4.89
C VAL A 249 13.51 15.18 4.72
N GLN A 250 13.62 16.35 5.32
CA GLN A 250 12.66 17.43 5.12
C GLN A 250 12.94 18.15 3.79
N ASP A 251 11.91 18.35 2.99
CA ASP A 251 12.01 19.12 1.75
C ASP A 251 12.26 20.61 2.06
N PRO A 252 13.33 21.22 1.55
CA PRO A 252 13.64 22.64 1.80
C PRO A 252 12.59 23.61 1.28
N GLU A 253 11.82 23.25 0.24
CA GLU A 253 10.85 24.12 -0.42
C GLU A 253 9.45 23.98 0.18
N THR A 254 9.01 22.76 0.45
CA THR A 254 7.64 22.50 0.96
C THR A 254 7.58 22.28 2.47
N GLY A 255 8.71 21.97 3.12
CA GLY A 255 8.76 21.58 4.53
C GLY A 255 8.19 20.19 4.80
N GLU A 256 7.80 19.45 3.77
CA GLU A 256 7.23 18.10 3.87
C GLU A 256 8.32 17.05 4.11
N MET A 257 7.97 16.01 4.86
CA MET A 257 8.88 14.89 5.11
C MET A 257 8.87 13.91 3.93
N LYS A 258 10.05 13.64 3.36
CA LYS A 258 10.22 12.73 2.22
C LYS A 258 11.24 11.64 2.55
N LEU A 259 11.10 10.48 1.91
CA LEU A 259 12.09 9.41 2.05
C LEU A 259 13.48 9.89 1.63
N SER A 260 14.50 9.54 2.41
CA SER A 260 15.88 9.86 2.03
C SER A 260 16.30 9.08 0.78
N PRO A 261 17.25 9.59 -0.02
CA PRO A 261 17.77 8.85 -1.17
C PRO A 261 18.34 7.47 -0.80
N ALA A 262 18.89 7.31 0.41
CA ALA A 262 19.40 6.03 0.91
C ALA A 262 18.26 5.04 1.18
N SER A 263 17.14 5.51 1.73
CA SER A 263 15.93 4.70 1.92
C SER A 263 15.34 4.27 0.59
N VAL A 264 15.19 5.19 -0.37
CA VAL A 264 14.69 4.86 -1.71
C VAL A 264 15.57 3.84 -2.42
N LYS A 265 16.90 3.96 -2.28
CA LYS A 265 17.83 2.96 -2.82
C LYS A 265 17.63 1.56 -2.20
N ARG A 266 17.38 1.48 -0.88
CA ARG A 266 17.09 0.20 -0.22
C ARG A 266 15.78 -0.41 -0.71
N ILE A 267 14.74 0.41 -0.91
CA ILE A 267 13.46 -0.01 -1.47
C ILE A 267 13.66 -0.60 -2.87
N GLY A 268 14.38 0.11 -3.74
CA GLY A 268 14.68 -0.35 -5.11
C GLY A 268 15.47 -1.66 -5.14
N ARG A 269 16.48 -1.80 -4.26
CA ARG A 269 17.24 -3.04 -4.11
C ARG A 269 16.36 -4.21 -3.67
N ARG A 270 15.51 -4.00 -2.67
CA ARG A 270 14.59 -5.03 -2.19
C ARG A 270 13.61 -5.45 -3.29
N ALA A 271 13.03 -4.49 -4.01
CA ALA A 271 12.16 -4.77 -5.15
C ALA A 271 12.90 -5.59 -6.22
N LEU A 272 14.15 -5.25 -6.51
CA LEU A 272 15.00 -6.00 -7.44
C LEU A 272 15.21 -7.45 -6.97
N GLU A 273 15.56 -7.65 -5.70
CA GLU A 273 15.75 -8.97 -5.08
C GLU A 273 14.47 -9.82 -5.12
N GLU A 274 13.31 -9.23 -4.80
CA GLU A 274 12.00 -9.88 -4.87
C GLU A 274 11.64 -10.30 -6.29
N ILE A 275 11.86 -9.43 -7.29
CA ILE A 275 11.62 -9.76 -8.70
C ILE A 275 12.54 -10.90 -9.16
N PHE A 276 13.83 -10.88 -8.81
CA PHE A 276 14.75 -11.98 -9.12
C PHE A 276 14.39 -13.29 -8.42
N ALA A 277 13.92 -13.23 -7.17
CA ALA A 277 13.47 -14.42 -6.44
C ALA A 277 12.25 -15.06 -7.13
N ALA A 278 11.26 -14.25 -7.52
CA ALA A 278 10.09 -14.70 -8.27
C ALA A 278 10.47 -15.27 -9.65
N MET A 279 11.49 -14.72 -10.31
CA MET A 279 12.01 -15.29 -11.57
C MET A 279 12.62 -16.68 -11.38
N LYS A 280 13.40 -16.89 -10.31
CA LYS A 280 14.05 -18.18 -10.02
C LYS A 280 13.06 -19.29 -9.66
N SER A 281 11.92 -18.95 -9.05
CA SER A 281 10.89 -19.94 -8.71
C SER A 281 10.09 -20.41 -9.92
N ASP A 282 9.96 -19.55 -10.94
CA ASP A 282 9.16 -19.83 -12.14
C ASP A 282 9.95 -20.51 -13.27
N ASP A 283 11.29 -20.53 -13.21
CA ASP A 283 12.14 -21.01 -14.29
C ASP A 283 12.94 -22.26 -13.91
N THR A 284 12.52 -23.41 -14.44
CA THR A 284 13.40 -24.57 -14.66
C THR A 284 14.47 -24.19 -15.69
N GLY A 285 15.55 -23.56 -15.24
CA GLY A 285 16.87 -23.60 -15.85
C GLY A 285 17.07 -22.78 -17.14
N ALA A 286 17.33 -21.48 -16.99
CA ALA A 286 18.31 -20.74 -17.79
C ALA A 286 18.62 -19.40 -17.11
N PHE A 287 19.66 -18.70 -17.56
CA PHE A 287 20.04 -17.34 -17.17
C PHE A 287 21.03 -17.16 -16.02
N ILE A 288 22.15 -17.90 -16.06
CA ILE A 288 23.47 -17.28 -15.88
C ILE A 288 24.42 -17.92 -16.89
N THR A 289 24.72 -17.22 -17.98
CA THR A 289 25.89 -17.52 -18.82
C THR A 289 26.70 -16.24 -18.95
N ASN A 290 27.96 -16.32 -18.52
CA ASN A 290 29.00 -15.31 -18.73
C ASN A 290 29.46 -15.43 -20.19
N GLU A 291 29.24 -14.40 -21.01
CA GLU A 291 29.89 -14.32 -22.32
C GLU A 291 30.40 -12.90 -22.63
N GLU A 292 31.29 -12.89 -23.62
CA GLU A 292 32.47 -12.06 -23.85
C GLU A 292 32.16 -10.71 -24.51
N GLY A 293 33.00 -9.70 -24.27
CA GLY A 293 32.96 -8.43 -25.01
C GLY A 293 34.26 -7.64 -24.89
N ASP A 294 34.51 -6.68 -25.79
CA ASP A 294 35.71 -5.84 -25.76
C ASP A 294 35.55 -4.68 -24.75
N GLY A 295 36.34 -4.67 -23.68
CA GLY A 295 36.28 -3.67 -22.60
C GLY A 295 37.41 -3.78 -21.57
N GLU A 296 37.68 -2.70 -20.83
CA GLU A 296 38.83 -2.60 -19.93
C GLU A 296 38.67 -3.32 -18.57
N GLN A 297 37.45 -3.75 -18.22
CA GLN A 297 37.23 -4.56 -17.01
C GLN A 297 37.52 -6.03 -17.30
N LEU A 298 38.23 -6.71 -16.40
CA LEU A 298 38.64 -8.10 -16.58
C LEU A 298 37.58 -9.04 -15.95
N SER A 299 37.14 -10.04 -16.72
CA SER A 299 36.33 -11.16 -16.27
C SER A 299 37.10 -12.03 -15.26
N ALA A 300 36.39 -12.81 -14.44
CA ALA A 300 37.02 -13.88 -13.65
C ALA A 300 37.42 -15.09 -14.52
N ASP A 301 36.86 -15.18 -15.74
CA ASP A 301 37.18 -16.22 -16.71
C ASP A 301 38.34 -15.78 -17.61
N SER A 302 39.34 -16.65 -17.73
CA SER A 302 40.53 -16.46 -18.54
C SER A 302 40.46 -17.25 -19.86
N ARG A 303 41.20 -16.80 -20.88
CA ARG A 303 41.37 -17.51 -22.17
C ARG A 303 42.85 -17.49 -22.61
N PRO A 304 43.27 -18.42 -23.48
CA PRO A 304 44.60 -18.37 -24.08
C PRO A 304 44.86 -17.03 -24.79
N ILE A 305 46.09 -16.54 -24.71
CA ILE A 305 46.51 -15.28 -25.35
C ILE A 305 46.56 -15.41 -26.87
N GLU A 306 46.07 -14.37 -27.55
CA GLU A 306 46.11 -14.21 -29.00
C GLU A 306 46.94 -12.98 -29.40
N TYR A 307 47.31 -12.90 -30.68
CA TYR A 307 48.13 -11.81 -31.18
C TYR A 307 47.33 -10.50 -31.25
N GLY A 308 47.73 -9.50 -30.45
CA GLY A 308 47.04 -8.21 -30.34
C GLY A 308 46.46 -7.93 -28.95
N ASP A 309 46.40 -8.95 -28.09
CA ASP A 309 45.90 -8.83 -26.73
C ASP A 309 46.81 -7.95 -25.84
N SER A 310 46.19 -7.19 -24.93
CA SER A 310 46.91 -6.33 -23.99
C SER A 310 47.59 -7.13 -22.89
N ILE A 311 48.88 -6.85 -22.66
CA ILE A 311 49.67 -7.47 -21.58
C ILE A 311 49.11 -7.10 -20.19
N HIS A 312 48.36 -6.00 -20.08
CA HIS A 312 47.73 -5.58 -18.83
C HIS A 312 46.59 -6.51 -18.37
N ALA A 313 46.04 -7.33 -19.27
CA ALA A 313 44.96 -8.27 -19.00
C ALA A 313 45.45 -9.68 -18.57
N LEU A 314 46.75 -9.86 -18.30
CA LEU A 314 47.34 -11.16 -18.01
C LEU A 314 46.80 -11.80 -16.71
N ASP A 315 46.29 -13.03 -16.80
CA ASP A 315 46.03 -13.86 -15.62
C ASP A 315 47.31 -14.59 -15.21
N ILE A 316 48.04 -13.99 -14.28
CA ILE A 316 49.29 -14.55 -13.75
C ILE A 316 49.02 -15.89 -13.05
N SER A 317 47.87 -16.04 -12.38
CA SER A 317 47.56 -17.23 -11.59
C SER A 317 47.30 -18.43 -12.50
N ALA A 318 46.37 -18.31 -13.45
CA ALA A 318 46.09 -19.36 -14.44
C ALA A 318 47.33 -19.69 -15.27
N THR A 319 48.09 -18.66 -15.69
CA THR A 319 49.34 -18.84 -16.45
C THR A 319 50.38 -19.67 -15.69
N MET A 320 50.54 -19.41 -14.40
CA MET A 320 51.49 -20.13 -13.54
C MET A 320 51.01 -21.55 -13.24
N ILE A 321 49.70 -21.75 -13.05
CA ILE A 321 49.08 -23.06 -12.87
C ILE A 321 49.30 -23.93 -14.11
N ASN A 322 49.03 -23.41 -15.30
CA ASN A 322 49.23 -24.12 -16.57
C ASN A 322 50.70 -24.51 -16.79
N ALA A 323 51.63 -23.60 -16.51
CA ALA A 323 53.06 -23.86 -16.59
C ALA A 323 53.51 -24.97 -15.62
N PHE A 324 52.96 -24.96 -14.41
CA PHE A 324 53.25 -25.94 -13.38
C PHE A 324 52.67 -27.32 -13.73
N ILE A 325 51.43 -27.39 -14.22
CA ILE A 325 50.81 -28.64 -14.71
C ILE A 325 51.67 -29.25 -15.84
N ARG A 326 52.19 -28.42 -16.75
CA ARG A 326 52.97 -28.88 -17.90
C ARG A 326 54.39 -29.37 -17.55
N THR A 327 55.05 -28.77 -16.54
CA THR A 327 56.49 -29.00 -16.30
C THR A 327 56.89 -29.34 -14.87
N GLY A 328 55.96 -29.26 -13.92
CA GLY A 328 56.24 -29.31 -12.48
C GLY A 328 57.05 -28.12 -11.97
N LYS A 329 57.22 -27.06 -12.78
CA LYS A 329 57.98 -25.85 -12.44
C LYS A 329 57.24 -24.60 -12.93
N ALA A 330 57.34 -23.50 -12.20
CA ALA A 330 56.74 -22.21 -12.58
C ALA A 330 57.57 -21.49 -13.66
N LYS A 331 57.70 -22.11 -14.85
CA LYS A 331 58.35 -21.52 -16.04
C LYS A 331 57.36 -21.49 -17.20
N PRO A 332 56.49 -20.45 -17.27
CA PRO A 332 55.49 -20.32 -18.32
C PRO A 332 56.13 -20.11 -19.69
N ARG A 333 55.54 -20.73 -20.71
CA ARG A 333 55.75 -20.45 -22.13
C ARG A 333 54.54 -19.72 -22.69
N TYR A 334 54.65 -19.22 -23.92
CA TYR A 334 53.52 -18.58 -24.62
C TYR A 334 52.23 -19.40 -24.62
N SER A 335 52.32 -20.73 -24.75
CA SER A 335 51.18 -21.65 -24.71
C SER A 335 50.48 -21.77 -23.36
N ASP A 336 51.15 -21.36 -22.28
CA ASP A 336 50.61 -21.42 -20.93
C ASP A 336 49.96 -20.08 -20.53
N ILE A 337 50.19 -19.03 -21.33
CA ILE A 337 49.74 -17.68 -21.01
C ILE A 337 48.25 -17.57 -21.24
N GLU A 338 47.54 -17.23 -20.17
CA GLU A 338 46.14 -16.85 -20.22
C GLU A 338 45.97 -15.39 -19.88
N ILE A 339 45.00 -14.77 -20.53
CA ILE A 339 44.55 -13.42 -20.26
C ILE A 339 43.12 -13.47 -19.77
N PHE A 340 42.77 -12.61 -18.82
CA PHE A 340 41.40 -12.40 -18.44
C PHE A 340 40.62 -11.85 -19.63
N LYS A 341 39.41 -12.39 -19.83
CA LYS A 341 38.53 -11.89 -20.89
C LYS A 341 38.15 -10.44 -20.57
N PRO A 342 38.33 -9.50 -21.52
CA PRO A 342 37.74 -8.19 -21.36
C PRO A 342 36.22 -8.33 -21.17
N ARG A 343 35.64 -7.44 -20.38
CA ARG A 343 34.20 -7.30 -20.14
C ARG A 343 33.84 -5.96 -20.75
N GLY A 344 33.42 -5.99 -22.02
CA GLY A 344 32.80 -4.85 -22.67
C GLY A 344 31.61 -4.38 -21.84
N GLN A 345 31.60 -3.12 -21.42
CA GLN A 345 30.37 -2.47 -20.98
C GLN A 345 30.01 -1.43 -22.04
N ALA A 346 29.09 -1.80 -22.93
CA ALA A 346 28.50 -0.86 -23.86
C ALA A 346 27.63 0.14 -23.07
N ARG A 347 28.18 1.35 -22.85
CA ARG A 347 27.46 2.46 -22.21
C ARG A 347 26.12 2.66 -22.90
N SER A 348 25.04 2.77 -22.13
CA SER A 348 23.71 3.08 -22.63
C SER A 348 23.07 4.23 -21.86
N ALA A 349 22.25 5.01 -22.56
CA ALA A 349 21.43 6.04 -21.96
C ALA A 349 19.96 5.61 -22.11
N THR A 350 19.28 5.46 -20.98
CA THR A 350 17.91 4.99 -20.89
C THR A 350 17.03 6.09 -20.30
N VAL A 351 15.96 6.46 -21.01
CA VAL A 351 14.89 7.30 -20.46
C VAL A 351 13.68 6.42 -20.20
N VAL A 352 13.15 6.43 -18.99
CA VAL A 352 11.85 5.83 -18.69
C VAL A 352 10.78 6.91 -18.80
N LEU A 353 9.84 6.73 -19.71
CA LEU A 353 8.63 7.54 -19.81
C LEU A 353 7.53 6.86 -19.00
N LEU A 354 7.17 7.47 -17.88
CA LEU A 354 6.13 7.01 -16.98
C LEU A 354 4.85 7.81 -17.23
N ASP A 355 3.81 7.15 -17.73
CA ASP A 355 2.49 7.76 -17.87
C ASP A 355 1.88 8.07 -16.49
N MET A 356 1.49 9.32 -16.29
CA MET A 356 0.87 9.85 -15.06
C MET A 356 -0.58 10.25 -15.31
N SER A 357 -1.19 9.81 -16.40
CA SER A 357 -2.60 10.05 -16.70
C SER A 357 -3.53 9.39 -15.69
N GLY A 358 -4.77 9.88 -15.61
CA GLY A 358 -5.73 9.42 -14.61
C GLY A 358 -6.12 7.94 -14.73
N SER A 359 -5.92 7.31 -15.89
CA SER A 359 -6.19 5.88 -16.10
C SER A 359 -5.20 5.00 -15.34
N MET A 360 -3.97 5.46 -15.14
CA MET A 360 -2.90 4.74 -14.43
C MET A 360 -3.19 4.51 -12.93
N MET A 361 -4.15 5.25 -12.36
CA MET A 361 -4.63 5.05 -10.98
C MET A 361 -5.37 3.72 -10.80
N ARG A 362 -5.80 3.06 -11.89
CA ARG A 362 -6.57 1.81 -11.82
C ARG A 362 -5.66 0.60 -11.75
N SER A 363 -6.16 -0.47 -11.13
CA SER A 363 -5.56 -1.81 -11.19
C SER A 363 -4.08 -1.88 -10.76
N ASP A 364 -3.67 -1.03 -9.81
CA ASP A 364 -2.30 -0.91 -9.30
C ASP A 364 -1.23 -0.66 -10.41
N ARG A 365 -1.64 -0.19 -11.61
CA ARG A 365 -0.74 0.02 -12.76
C ARG A 365 0.44 0.92 -12.39
N PHE A 366 0.15 2.05 -11.77
CA PHE A 366 1.15 3.02 -11.36
C PHE A 366 2.09 2.48 -10.27
N TYR A 367 1.57 1.71 -9.31
CA TYR A 367 2.38 1.04 -8.27
C TYR A 367 3.45 0.13 -8.90
N TYR A 368 3.06 -0.76 -9.81
CA TYR A 368 4.01 -1.65 -10.48
C TYR A 368 5.01 -0.88 -11.35
N ALA A 369 4.59 0.25 -11.93
CA ALA A 369 5.47 1.12 -12.70
C ALA A 369 6.52 1.80 -11.82
N LYS A 370 6.14 2.34 -10.66
CA LYS A 370 7.07 2.86 -9.64
C LYS A 370 8.05 1.79 -9.19
N ARG A 371 7.55 0.58 -8.87
CA ARG A 371 8.37 -0.56 -8.43
C ARG A 371 9.39 -0.96 -9.48
N MET A 372 8.98 -1.05 -10.75
CA MET A 372 9.87 -1.35 -11.87
C MET A 372 10.97 -0.30 -12.02
N VAL A 373 10.61 1.00 -11.98
CA VAL A 373 11.58 2.10 -12.11
C VAL A 373 12.64 2.04 -11.00
N LEU A 374 12.23 1.82 -9.76
CA LEU A 374 13.14 1.69 -8.62
C LEU A 374 14.05 0.45 -8.73
N ALA A 375 13.50 -0.68 -9.17
CA ALA A 375 14.28 -1.89 -9.39
C ALA A 375 15.29 -1.73 -10.54
N LEU A 376 14.91 -1.05 -11.62
CA LEU A 376 15.79 -0.74 -12.75
C LEU A 376 16.91 0.24 -12.36
N ASP A 377 16.60 1.28 -11.58
CA ASP A 377 17.61 2.19 -11.02
C ASP A 377 18.61 1.44 -10.13
N ALA A 378 18.12 0.54 -9.27
CA ALA A 378 18.98 -0.31 -8.45
C ALA A 378 19.88 -1.22 -9.29
N LEU A 379 19.33 -1.91 -10.30
CA LEU A 379 20.09 -2.79 -11.20
C LEU A 379 21.19 -2.03 -11.94
N ILE A 380 20.87 -0.87 -12.51
CA ILE A 380 21.82 -0.03 -13.24
C ILE A 380 22.96 0.43 -12.31
N ARG A 381 22.64 0.88 -11.10
CA ARG A 381 23.66 1.35 -10.14
C ARG A 381 24.57 0.24 -9.62
N GLU A 382 24.06 -0.99 -9.49
CA GLU A 382 24.83 -2.11 -8.95
C GLU A 382 25.68 -2.80 -10.04
N GLU A 383 25.10 -3.11 -11.19
CA GLU A 383 25.74 -3.91 -12.25
C GLU A 383 26.28 -3.09 -13.43
N TYR A 384 25.61 -1.99 -13.81
CA TYR A 384 25.90 -1.21 -15.03
C TYR A 384 26.23 0.26 -14.72
N LYS A 385 27.27 0.49 -13.91
CA LYS A 385 27.62 1.82 -13.35
C LYS A 385 27.85 2.93 -14.37
N GLU A 386 28.23 2.57 -15.59
CA GLU A 386 28.48 3.51 -16.70
C GLU A 386 27.20 3.87 -17.48
N ASP A 387 26.07 3.23 -17.17
CA ASP A 387 24.78 3.54 -17.76
C ASP A 387 24.09 4.72 -17.07
N ARG A 388 23.31 5.46 -17.85
CA ARG A 388 22.50 6.57 -17.34
C ARG A 388 21.02 6.21 -17.42
N LEU A 389 20.32 6.37 -16.30
CA LEU A 389 18.87 6.31 -16.23
C LEU A 389 18.30 7.71 -16.00
N THR A 390 17.22 8.06 -16.69
CA THR A 390 16.46 9.28 -16.40
C THR A 390 14.98 8.98 -16.45
N VAL A 391 14.25 9.40 -15.41
CA VAL A 391 12.81 9.19 -15.32
C VAL A 391 12.10 10.47 -15.74
N VAL A 392 11.13 10.33 -16.63
CA VAL A 392 10.27 11.41 -17.10
C VAL A 392 8.85 10.96 -16.88
N GLY A 393 8.12 11.65 -16.00
CA GLY A 393 6.69 11.45 -15.86
C GLY A 393 5.97 12.40 -16.82
N PHE A 394 4.97 11.88 -17.53
CA PHE A 394 4.20 12.66 -18.49
C PHE A 394 2.70 12.45 -18.30
N GLY A 395 1.98 13.56 -18.38
CA GLY A 395 0.54 13.62 -18.59
C GLY A 395 0.30 14.57 -19.75
N THR A 396 -0.44 15.65 -19.53
CA THR A 396 -0.58 16.75 -20.51
C THR A 396 0.75 17.46 -20.76
N PHE A 397 1.56 17.57 -19.71
CA PHE A 397 2.94 18.07 -19.73
C PHE A 397 3.91 16.95 -19.34
N ALA A 398 5.21 17.16 -19.54
CA ALA A 398 6.25 16.20 -19.16
C ALA A 398 7.31 16.88 -18.28
N LYS A 399 7.72 16.21 -17.21
CA LYS A 399 8.73 16.67 -16.24
C LYS A 399 9.68 15.53 -15.92
N THR A 400 10.95 15.86 -15.67
CA THR A 400 11.95 14.93 -15.16
C THR A 400 11.81 14.76 -13.65
N TYR A 401 11.94 13.52 -13.17
CA TYR A 401 11.93 13.20 -11.76
C TYR A 401 13.22 12.50 -11.36
N SER A 402 13.70 12.79 -10.16
CA SER A 402 14.78 12.04 -9.53
C SER A 402 14.25 10.70 -8.99
N PRO A 403 15.09 9.66 -8.90
CA PRO A 403 14.70 8.39 -8.30
C PRO A 403 14.12 8.52 -6.88
N ALA A 404 14.57 9.52 -6.11
CA ALA A 404 14.10 9.77 -4.75
C ALA A 404 12.64 10.25 -4.68
N GLU A 405 12.14 10.91 -5.73
CA GLU A 405 10.76 11.39 -5.80
C GLU A 405 9.77 10.28 -6.20
N ILE A 406 10.25 9.21 -6.84
CA ILE A 406 9.40 8.16 -7.44
C ILE A 406 8.40 7.55 -6.46
N PRO A 407 8.76 7.15 -5.22
CA PRO A 407 7.81 6.53 -4.29
C PRO A 407 6.59 7.41 -4.00
N SER A 408 6.80 8.73 -3.88
CA SER A 408 5.78 9.73 -3.57
C SER A 408 5.04 10.26 -4.80
N LEU A 409 5.44 9.88 -6.02
CA LEU A 409 4.70 10.26 -7.21
C LEU A 409 3.30 9.65 -7.18
N GLN A 410 2.34 10.40 -7.72
CA GLN A 410 0.96 9.99 -7.90
C GLN A 410 0.51 10.31 -9.33
N PRO A 411 -0.40 9.53 -9.92
CA PRO A 411 -1.09 9.93 -11.14
C PRO A 411 -1.83 11.25 -10.92
N PHE A 412 -1.94 12.08 -11.95
CA PHE A 412 -2.66 13.33 -11.83
C PHE A 412 -4.17 13.07 -11.59
N PRO A 413 -4.79 13.77 -10.62
CA PRO A 413 -6.19 13.53 -10.30
C PRO A 413 -7.11 13.94 -11.46
N VAL A 414 -8.12 13.12 -11.72
CA VAL A 414 -9.14 13.40 -12.76
C VAL A 414 -10.06 14.51 -12.27
N THR A 415 -10.05 15.66 -12.96
CA THR A 415 -10.86 16.83 -12.59
C THR A 415 -12.04 17.09 -13.52
N MET A 416 -12.06 16.53 -14.73
CA MET A 416 -13.19 16.61 -15.67
C MET A 416 -13.76 15.22 -15.93
N TYR A 417 -15.08 15.11 -15.82
CA TYR A 417 -15.83 13.86 -15.92
C TYR A 417 -16.70 13.76 -17.17
N ASP A 418 -16.61 14.76 -18.07
CA ASP A 418 -17.33 14.74 -19.34
C ASP A 418 -16.75 13.63 -20.25
N PRO A 419 -17.58 12.75 -20.83
CA PRO A 419 -17.10 11.71 -21.74
C PRO A 419 -16.59 12.27 -23.10
N HIS A 420 -16.87 13.52 -23.45
CA HIS A 420 -16.45 14.18 -24.69
C HIS A 420 -15.79 15.55 -24.43
N ILE A 421 -14.47 15.55 -24.34
CA ILE A 421 -13.64 16.73 -24.07
C ILE A 421 -12.97 17.17 -25.37
N ARG A 422 -13.07 18.48 -25.68
CA ARG A 422 -12.39 19.15 -26.80
C ARG A 422 -11.91 20.51 -26.32
N LEU A 423 -10.69 20.60 -25.81
CA LEU A 423 -10.10 21.84 -25.32
C LEU A 423 -8.98 22.29 -26.23
N ARG A 424 -8.89 23.61 -26.41
CA ARG A 424 -7.77 24.29 -27.07
C ARG A 424 -7.31 25.41 -26.16
N LEU A 425 -6.06 25.36 -25.77
CA LEU A 425 -5.46 26.31 -24.85
C LEU A 425 -4.23 26.93 -25.51
N ASP A 426 -4.12 28.25 -25.42
CA ASP A 426 -2.95 28.97 -25.93
C ASP A 426 -1.74 28.73 -25.02
N ALA A 427 -0.72 28.06 -25.55
CA ALA A 427 0.51 27.75 -24.84
C ALA A 427 1.42 28.97 -24.64
N SER A 428 1.15 30.09 -25.32
CA SER A 428 1.88 31.34 -25.10
C SER A 428 1.40 32.12 -23.87
N SER A 429 0.22 31.79 -23.35
CA SER A 429 -0.35 32.40 -22.15
C SER A 429 -0.10 31.51 -20.93
N GLU A 430 0.64 32.04 -19.95
CA GLU A 430 0.93 31.34 -18.70
C GLU A 430 -0.35 31.05 -17.90
N GLU A 431 -1.30 31.99 -17.88
CA GLU A 431 -2.61 31.80 -17.26
C GLU A 431 -3.37 30.64 -17.91
N SER A 432 -3.40 30.56 -19.24
CA SER A 432 -4.07 29.47 -19.97
C SER A 432 -3.45 28.10 -19.65
N MET A 433 -2.13 28.03 -19.48
CA MET A 433 -1.42 26.80 -19.13
C MET A 433 -1.61 26.38 -17.68
N ALA A 434 -1.76 27.34 -16.76
CA ALA A 434 -2.05 27.05 -15.36
C ALA A 434 -3.40 26.34 -15.16
N PHE A 435 -4.38 26.59 -16.03
CA PHE A 435 -5.69 25.92 -16.01
C PHE A 435 -5.74 24.59 -16.78
N ALA A 436 -4.65 24.20 -17.47
CA ALA A 436 -4.65 22.99 -18.27
C ALA A 436 -4.72 21.75 -17.36
N PRO A 437 -5.71 20.86 -17.53
CA PRO A 437 -5.78 19.62 -16.76
C PRO A 437 -4.55 18.75 -17.08
N GLN A 438 -3.91 18.17 -16.06
CA GLN A 438 -2.63 17.46 -16.23
C GLN A 438 -2.77 15.96 -16.52
N TYR A 439 -3.95 15.37 -16.28
CA TYR A 439 -4.18 13.92 -16.28
C TYR A 439 -4.49 13.28 -17.64
N PHE A 440 -4.29 14.01 -18.76
CA PHE A 440 -4.40 13.45 -20.11
C PHE A 440 -3.06 12.86 -20.58
N THR A 441 -3.05 12.16 -21.71
CA THR A 441 -1.88 11.44 -22.21
C THR A 441 -1.27 12.19 -23.39
N ASN A 442 -0.26 13.03 -23.16
CA ASN A 442 0.49 13.72 -24.21
C ASN A 442 1.77 12.96 -24.57
N LEU A 443 1.61 11.90 -25.36
CA LEU A 443 2.73 11.04 -25.75
C LEU A 443 3.79 11.79 -26.57
N GLN A 444 3.36 12.73 -27.42
CA GLN A 444 4.25 13.63 -28.16
C GLN A 444 5.19 14.37 -27.20
N ARG A 445 4.66 14.95 -26.11
CA ARG A 445 5.49 15.73 -25.17
C ARG A 445 6.46 14.86 -24.38
N GLY A 446 6.02 13.68 -23.93
CA GLY A 446 6.88 12.70 -23.26
C GLY A 446 8.05 12.27 -24.15
N LEU A 447 7.75 11.82 -25.38
CA LEU A 447 8.77 11.42 -26.36
C LEU A 447 9.72 12.56 -26.72
N SER A 448 9.20 13.78 -26.89
CA SER A 448 10.02 14.96 -27.22
C SER A 448 11.01 15.30 -26.11
N LEU A 449 10.57 15.29 -24.85
CA LEU A 449 11.46 15.50 -23.71
C LEU A 449 12.50 14.38 -23.59
N GLY A 450 12.08 13.12 -23.73
CA GLY A 450 12.99 11.97 -23.70
C GLY A 450 14.06 12.04 -24.80
N ARG A 451 13.66 12.37 -26.04
CA ARG A 451 14.59 12.57 -27.16
C ARG A 451 15.57 13.70 -26.90
N LYS A 452 15.11 14.84 -26.35
CA LYS A 452 15.98 15.95 -25.96
C LYS A 452 17.02 15.52 -24.92
N LEU A 453 16.61 14.76 -23.91
CA LEU A 453 17.48 14.27 -22.83
C LEU A 453 18.48 13.21 -23.32
N LEU A 454 18.15 12.44 -24.36
CA LEU A 454 19.04 11.47 -25.01
C LEU A 454 19.90 12.09 -26.13
N GLY A 455 19.62 13.34 -26.50
CA GLY A 455 20.35 14.08 -27.53
C GLY A 455 21.78 14.47 -27.15
N SER A 456 22.16 14.36 -25.87
CA SER A 456 23.43 14.88 -25.32
C SER A 456 24.73 14.21 -25.81
N GLY A 457 24.67 13.25 -26.74
CA GLY A 457 25.84 12.72 -27.45
C GLY A 457 26.77 11.80 -26.63
N GLU A 458 26.43 11.47 -25.39
CA GLU A 458 27.28 10.68 -24.48
C GLU A 458 27.45 9.20 -24.90
N THR A 459 26.47 8.64 -25.60
CA THR A 459 26.53 7.26 -26.13
C THR A 459 25.69 7.10 -27.40
N LYS A 460 26.04 6.09 -28.21
CA LYS A 460 25.27 5.64 -29.36
C LYS A 460 24.08 4.76 -28.96
N ASN A 461 24.17 4.06 -27.83
CA ASN A 461 23.12 3.15 -27.36
C ASN A 461 22.08 3.95 -26.56
N LYS A 462 21.03 4.40 -27.24
CA LYS A 462 19.97 5.23 -26.65
C LYS A 462 18.65 4.48 -26.70
N GLN A 463 17.96 4.43 -25.57
CA GLN A 463 16.65 3.80 -25.53
C GLN A 463 15.64 4.57 -24.66
N ILE A 464 14.39 4.46 -25.04
CA ILE A 464 13.23 4.88 -24.27
C ILE A 464 12.47 3.63 -23.84
N ILE A 465 12.18 3.51 -22.55
CA ILE A 465 11.21 2.55 -22.01
C ILE A 465 9.92 3.32 -21.74
N LEU A 466 8.90 3.11 -22.56
CA LEU A 466 7.60 3.76 -22.43
C LEU A 466 6.64 2.86 -21.66
N ILE A 467 6.14 3.34 -20.52
CA ILE A 467 5.10 2.69 -19.72
C ILE A 467 3.85 3.53 -19.85
N THR A 468 2.78 2.97 -20.40
CA THR A 468 1.50 3.67 -20.59
C THR A 468 0.37 2.65 -20.59
N ASP A 469 -0.83 3.06 -20.21
CA ASP A 469 -2.03 2.22 -20.25
C ASP A 469 -3.03 2.66 -21.33
N GLY A 470 -2.72 3.73 -22.06
CA GLY A 470 -3.67 4.38 -22.95
C GLY A 470 -3.06 4.93 -24.23
N VAL A 471 -3.91 5.61 -24.97
CA VAL A 471 -3.60 6.25 -26.25
C VAL A 471 -3.47 7.76 -26.09
N PRO A 472 -2.77 8.46 -27.01
CA PRO A 472 -2.62 9.90 -26.90
C PRO A 472 -3.98 10.62 -26.94
N THR A 473 -4.21 11.45 -25.93
CA THR A 473 -5.43 12.28 -25.77
C THR A 473 -5.11 13.77 -25.73
N ALA A 474 -3.84 14.14 -25.89
CA ALA A 474 -3.41 15.51 -26.00
C ALA A 474 -2.19 15.65 -26.93
N HIS A 475 -2.06 16.80 -27.57
CA HIS A 475 -0.89 17.17 -28.37
C HIS A 475 -0.69 18.68 -28.39
N PHE A 476 0.52 19.11 -28.74
CA PHE A 476 0.82 20.47 -29.11
C PHE A 476 0.89 20.61 -30.63
N GLU A 477 0.12 21.55 -31.14
CA GLU A 477 0.20 22.06 -32.51
C GLU A 477 0.68 23.51 -32.43
N GLU A 478 1.95 23.74 -32.80
CA GLU A 478 2.61 25.05 -32.66
C GLU A 478 2.53 25.60 -31.22
N ASN A 479 1.83 26.72 -31.02
CA ASN A 479 1.60 27.36 -29.72
C ASN A 479 0.20 27.03 -29.13
N GLN A 480 -0.45 25.96 -29.57
CA GLN A 480 -1.75 25.53 -29.05
C GLN A 480 -1.63 24.14 -28.44
N LEU A 481 -2.14 24.00 -27.22
CA LEU A 481 -2.36 22.72 -26.57
C LEU A 481 -3.78 22.24 -26.89
N HIS A 482 -3.88 21.06 -27.49
CA HIS A 482 -5.12 20.40 -27.82
C HIS A 482 -5.31 19.23 -26.85
N ILE A 483 -6.49 19.13 -26.24
CA ILE A 483 -6.87 18.02 -25.36
C ILE A 483 -8.19 17.45 -25.86
N ASN A 484 -8.18 16.17 -26.22
CA ASN A 484 -9.28 15.47 -26.86
C ASN A 484 -9.54 14.13 -26.17
N TYR A 485 -10.74 13.97 -25.64
CA TYR A 485 -11.25 12.68 -25.16
C TYR A 485 -12.65 12.45 -25.72
N PRO A 486 -12.94 11.38 -26.47
CA PRO A 486 -12.00 10.43 -27.06
C PRO A 486 -10.92 11.10 -27.92
N PRO A 487 -9.77 10.43 -28.19
CA PRO A 487 -8.72 10.94 -29.07
C PRO A 487 -9.23 11.41 -30.43
N SER A 488 -8.51 12.37 -31.02
CA SER A 488 -8.69 12.79 -32.41
C SER A 488 -7.59 12.21 -33.30
N PRO A 489 -7.80 12.12 -34.64
CA PRO A 489 -6.75 11.69 -35.57
C PRO A 489 -5.43 12.46 -35.45
N ALA A 490 -5.50 13.75 -35.12
CA ALA A 490 -4.32 14.59 -34.93
C ALA A 490 -3.48 14.14 -33.71
N ASP A 491 -4.11 13.73 -32.61
CA ASP A 491 -3.39 13.26 -31.42
C ASP A 491 -2.47 12.07 -31.76
N PHE A 492 -2.98 11.14 -32.58
CA PHE A 492 -2.19 10.01 -33.10
C PHE A 492 -1.08 10.46 -34.06
N GLU A 493 -1.39 11.36 -34.99
CA GLU A 493 -0.42 11.83 -35.99
C GLU A 493 0.78 12.53 -35.35
N PHE A 494 0.54 13.46 -34.42
CA PHE A 494 1.59 14.18 -33.71
C PHE A 494 2.45 13.25 -32.84
N ALA A 495 1.83 12.26 -32.18
CA ALA A 495 2.58 11.23 -31.44
C ALA A 495 3.45 10.37 -32.37
N LEU A 496 2.93 9.91 -33.51
CA LEU A 496 3.69 9.13 -34.50
C LEU A 496 4.82 9.95 -35.13
N ARG A 497 4.60 11.25 -35.38
CA ARG A 497 5.63 12.15 -35.89
C ARG A 497 6.80 12.26 -34.91
N GLU A 498 6.53 12.43 -33.62
CA GLU A 498 7.60 12.49 -32.61
C GLU A 498 8.28 11.14 -32.42
N THR A 499 7.54 10.03 -32.54
CA THR A 499 8.10 8.66 -32.52
C THR A 499 9.15 8.50 -33.63
N ARG A 500 8.81 8.89 -34.86
CA ARG A 500 9.76 8.87 -35.99
C ARG A 500 10.97 9.78 -35.73
N ALA A 501 10.75 10.99 -35.21
CA ALA A 501 11.85 11.90 -34.90
C ALA A 501 12.82 11.33 -33.85
N ALA A 502 12.31 10.57 -32.87
CA ALA A 502 13.13 9.86 -31.89
C ALA A 502 13.93 8.72 -32.54
N THR A 503 13.31 7.89 -33.37
CA THR A 503 14.02 6.80 -34.04
C THR A 503 15.02 7.28 -35.08
N ASP A 504 14.72 8.37 -35.80
CA ASP A 504 15.67 9.02 -36.72
C ASP A 504 16.89 9.58 -35.97
N SER A 505 16.74 9.87 -34.67
CA SER A 505 17.83 10.26 -33.77
C SER A 505 18.60 9.06 -33.18
N GLY A 506 18.34 7.85 -33.66
CA GLY A 506 18.97 6.60 -33.22
C GLY A 506 18.51 6.12 -31.84
N ILE A 507 17.27 6.44 -31.46
CA ILE A 507 16.69 6.03 -30.17
C ILE A 507 15.73 4.87 -30.39
N THR A 508 15.98 3.73 -29.73
CA THR A 508 15.05 2.60 -29.71
C THR A 508 13.96 2.83 -28.68
N ILE A 509 12.69 2.59 -29.02
CA ILE A 509 11.56 2.76 -28.09
C ILE A 509 10.96 1.39 -27.79
N ASN A 510 11.11 0.92 -26.55
CA ASN A 510 10.44 -0.28 -26.04
C ASN A 510 9.21 0.14 -25.23
N THR A 511 8.03 -0.38 -25.57
CA THR A 511 6.76 0.03 -24.97
C THR A 511 6.14 -1.10 -24.16
N PHE A 512 5.74 -0.80 -22.93
CA PHE A 512 5.01 -1.67 -22.02
C PHE A 512 3.61 -1.10 -21.83
N LEU A 513 2.66 -1.72 -22.52
CA LEU A 513 1.28 -1.25 -22.59
C LEU A 513 0.42 -1.99 -21.55
N LEU A 514 0.03 -1.30 -20.48
CA LEU A 514 -0.68 -1.86 -19.31
C LEU A 514 -2.19 -1.97 -19.49
N THR A 515 -2.63 -2.12 -20.72
CA THR A 515 -4.05 -2.09 -21.11
C THR A 515 -4.72 -3.45 -20.94
N SER A 516 -6.06 -3.44 -20.88
CA SER A 516 -6.87 -4.64 -21.07
C SER A 516 -7.43 -4.65 -22.49
N ASP A 517 -7.57 -5.82 -23.12
CA ASP A 517 -8.05 -5.95 -24.52
C ASP A 517 -9.37 -5.20 -24.81
N TRP A 518 -10.19 -4.97 -23.77
CA TRP A 518 -11.45 -4.22 -23.83
C TRP A 518 -11.27 -2.70 -24.07
N GLU A 519 -10.25 -2.07 -23.47
CA GLU A 519 -10.03 -0.62 -23.58
C GLU A 519 -9.54 -0.22 -24.99
N PHE A 520 -8.84 -1.11 -25.69
CA PHE A 520 -8.30 -0.88 -27.04
C PHE A 520 -9.33 -0.92 -28.17
N SER A 521 -10.35 -1.78 -28.05
CA SER A 521 -11.40 -1.90 -29.06
C SER A 521 -12.36 -0.70 -29.08
N TYR A 522 -12.37 0.12 -28.02
CA TYR A 522 -13.36 1.17 -27.85
C TYR A 522 -13.09 2.44 -28.69
N PHE A 523 -11.83 2.72 -29.06
CA PHE A 523 -11.47 3.96 -29.78
C PHE A 523 -10.89 3.77 -31.20
N GLY A 524 -10.77 2.52 -31.69
CA GLY A 524 -10.27 2.24 -33.05
C GLY A 524 -8.73 2.29 -33.17
N ASP A 525 -8.04 2.02 -32.07
CA ASP A 525 -6.63 2.32 -31.84
C ASP A 525 -5.65 1.29 -32.43
N GLU A 526 -6.14 0.17 -32.97
CA GLU A 526 -5.29 -0.88 -33.55
C GLU A 526 -4.38 -0.32 -34.65
N SER A 527 -4.91 0.59 -35.47
CA SER A 527 -4.17 1.23 -36.56
C SER A 527 -3.05 2.15 -36.05
N PHE A 528 -3.23 2.78 -34.88
CA PHE A 528 -2.21 3.60 -34.25
C PHE A 528 -1.09 2.72 -33.68
N ILE A 529 -1.42 1.67 -32.93
CA ILE A 529 -0.41 0.81 -32.31
C ILE A 529 0.42 0.07 -33.34
N GLN A 530 -0.19 -0.42 -34.42
CA GLN A 530 0.57 -1.04 -35.52
C GLN A 530 1.56 -0.06 -36.16
N GLN A 531 1.13 1.19 -36.38
CA GLN A 531 2.02 2.23 -36.90
C GLN A 531 3.10 2.62 -35.89
N PHE A 532 2.74 2.73 -34.61
CA PHE A 532 3.67 3.04 -33.53
C PHE A 532 4.73 1.94 -33.42
N ALA A 533 4.34 0.66 -33.40
CA ALA A 533 5.24 -0.49 -33.39
C ALA A 533 6.22 -0.43 -34.55
N LYS A 534 5.70 -0.21 -35.78
CA LYS A 534 6.52 -0.11 -36.99
C LYS A 534 7.53 1.03 -36.93
N HIS A 535 7.20 2.14 -36.29
CA HIS A 535 8.06 3.32 -36.21
C HIS A 535 8.96 3.34 -34.97
N SER A 536 8.65 2.60 -33.91
CA SER A 536 9.39 2.61 -32.63
C SER A 536 10.80 2.01 -32.69
N GLN A 537 11.10 1.21 -33.73
CA GLN A 537 12.32 0.39 -33.86
C GLN A 537 12.59 -0.56 -32.68
N GLY A 538 11.68 -0.65 -31.71
CA GLY A 538 11.76 -1.53 -30.55
C GLY A 538 10.58 -2.47 -30.47
N ARG A 539 10.36 -3.03 -29.27
CA ARG A 539 9.32 -4.04 -29.02
C ARG A 539 8.15 -3.43 -28.25
N ILE A 540 6.95 -3.96 -28.50
CA ILE A 540 5.76 -3.65 -27.71
C ILE A 540 5.36 -4.89 -26.91
N PHE A 541 5.20 -4.71 -25.61
CA PHE A 541 4.78 -5.72 -24.65
C PHE A 541 3.39 -5.38 -24.13
N TYR A 542 2.60 -6.42 -23.86
CA TYR A 542 1.27 -6.32 -23.26
C TYR A 542 1.26 -7.07 -21.92
N PRO A 543 2.05 -6.62 -20.92
CA PRO A 543 2.14 -7.30 -19.64
C PRO A 543 0.86 -7.11 -18.83
N HIS A 544 0.50 -8.12 -18.03
CA HIS A 544 -0.32 -7.85 -16.85
C HIS A 544 0.47 -6.94 -15.90
N PRO A 545 -0.14 -5.94 -15.23
CA PRO A 545 0.60 -4.99 -14.38
C PRO A 545 1.56 -5.65 -13.38
N SER A 546 1.14 -6.75 -12.75
CA SER A 546 1.95 -7.50 -11.78
C SER A 546 3.14 -8.28 -12.36
N GLN A 547 3.25 -8.42 -13.68
CA GLN A 547 4.35 -9.11 -14.36
C GLN A 547 5.25 -8.14 -15.15
N MET A 548 4.86 -6.86 -15.23
CA MET A 548 5.56 -5.86 -16.03
C MET A 548 7.01 -5.68 -15.56
N ASP A 549 7.23 -5.58 -14.26
CA ASP A 549 8.55 -5.34 -13.69
C ASP A 549 9.56 -6.45 -14.06
N ARG A 550 9.15 -7.71 -13.98
CA ARG A 550 9.91 -8.86 -14.48
C ARG A 550 10.22 -8.72 -15.96
N MET A 551 9.21 -8.44 -16.79
CA MET A 551 9.40 -8.37 -18.24
C MET A 551 10.37 -7.25 -18.63
N VAL A 552 10.27 -6.08 -18.01
CA VAL A 552 11.18 -4.95 -18.29
C VAL A 552 12.62 -5.30 -17.91
N LEU A 553 12.84 -5.89 -16.73
CA LEU A 553 14.20 -6.24 -16.29
C LEU A 553 14.82 -7.33 -17.17
N VAL A 554 14.06 -8.36 -17.54
CA VAL A 554 14.53 -9.39 -18.48
C VAL A 554 14.87 -8.77 -19.82
N ASP A 555 14.00 -7.90 -20.33
CA ASP A 555 14.21 -7.21 -21.60
C ASP A 555 15.47 -6.36 -21.61
N PHE A 556 15.67 -5.58 -20.54
CA PHE A 556 16.83 -4.74 -20.34
C PHE A 556 18.12 -5.56 -20.31
N ILE A 557 18.16 -6.65 -19.53
CA ILE A 557 19.32 -7.53 -19.42
C ILE A 557 19.63 -8.22 -20.75
N GLN A 558 18.61 -8.71 -21.46
CA GLN A 558 18.80 -9.33 -22.78
C GLN A 558 19.31 -8.32 -23.80
N ASN A 559 18.74 -7.13 -23.85
CA ASN A 559 19.19 -6.08 -24.75
C ASN A 559 20.63 -5.68 -24.45
N LYS A 560 20.99 -5.59 -23.17
CA LYS A 560 22.35 -5.36 -22.71
C LYS A 560 23.34 -6.42 -23.19
N LYS A 561 22.95 -7.70 -23.13
CA LYS A 561 23.76 -8.80 -23.66
C LYS A 561 24.00 -8.71 -25.16
N THR A 562 23.08 -8.16 -25.94
CA THR A 562 23.29 -7.92 -27.39
C THR A 562 24.17 -6.72 -27.70
N MET A 563 24.35 -5.79 -26.75
CA MET A 563 25.19 -4.59 -26.94
C MET A 563 26.66 -4.82 -26.58
N ILE A 564 26.92 -5.76 -25.67
CA ILE A 564 28.24 -6.25 -25.27
C ILE A 564 28.71 -7.25 -26.31
#